data_AF-N0AYI0-F1
#
_entry.id   AF-N0AYI0-F1
#
_cell.length_a   1.000
_cell.length_b   1.000
_cell.length_c   1.000
_cell.angle_alpha   90.00
_cell.angle_beta   90.00
_cell.angle_gamma   90.00
#
_symmetry.space_group_name_H-M   'P 1'
#
loop_
_entity.id
_entity.type
_entity.pdbx_description
1 polymer ?
#
loop_
_entity_poly.entity_id
_entity_poly.type
_entity_poly.pdbx_seq_one_letter_code
_entity_poly.pdbx_strand_id
1 'polypeptide(L)'
;MTRQFPFYQLSKIISISLIIMFVFSVPFLIRNFRGSDKPIKYLFILNIVSLSILLIYSIVIEHNSVSLAIRFYSVFVLLLSAFFLPPKKIYVNIFVLLAVLHSVLLIGFEIYIVLFGDPEFAGFIRSKVMELGLGDIYTYNQYFYRIQIKGNPILPISFLVSLFAIQSKRLKISAASLLFVGTIVAGNFAFILAILFFLGMYFIILFFSNKKVSVFLKNLFNSRMRILMLVGSIILILFIAVMVLYPYLNELLLLKMEVSIPTRFDQMAQLIENLAETPTSLLFGQGLGNVINVITDYRDYRNNYYFELQTLYVLNQVGILYFLLFLITKIAFVIKFWDNKFIYLIYLSYVLYAFTNPYLFDTTNILVLIVLSSLSKLYFKEGKNSESKI
;
A
#
# COMPACT_ATOMS: atom_id res chain seq x y z
N MET A 1 -0.39 -10.35 -8.45
CA MET A 1 0.41 -9.11 -8.48
C MET A 1 1.11 -8.84 -7.14
N THR A 2 0.83 -9.59 -6.08
CA THR A 2 1.73 -9.80 -4.94
C THR A 2 2.65 -10.97 -5.26
N ARG A 3 3.76 -10.68 -5.92
CA ARG A 3 4.84 -11.66 -6.05
C ARG A 3 5.61 -11.56 -4.71
N GLN A 4 5.83 -12.63 -3.96
CA GLN A 4 6.67 -12.58 -2.75
C GLN A 4 7.85 -13.50 -3.03
N PHE A 5 9.10 -13.01 -3.02
CA PHE A 5 10.28 -13.89 -3.14
C PHE A 5 10.69 -14.40 -1.75
N PRO A 6 11.15 -15.66 -1.55
CA PRO A 6 11.56 -16.72 -2.51
C PRO A 6 10.41 -17.37 -3.28
N PHE A 7 9.18 -17.01 -2.97
CA PHE A 7 8.01 -17.72 -3.42
C PHE A 7 7.35 -17.12 -4.68
N TYR A 8 8.10 -16.88 -5.74
CA TYR A 8 7.53 -16.32 -6.98
C TYR A 8 6.39 -17.20 -7.54
N GLN A 9 6.51 -18.52 -7.38
CA GLN A 9 5.44 -19.49 -7.66
C GLN A 9 4.22 -19.30 -6.72
N LEU A 10 4.42 -18.82 -5.48
CA LEU A 10 3.32 -18.41 -4.60
C LEU A 10 2.62 -17.13 -5.08
N SER A 11 3.09 -16.36 -6.06
CA SER A 11 2.28 -15.24 -6.59
C SER A 11 0.95 -15.74 -7.16
N LYS A 12 0.99 -16.87 -7.87
CA LYS A 12 -0.22 -17.55 -8.34
C LYS A 12 -0.99 -18.05 -7.12
N ILE A 13 -0.31 -18.62 -6.13
CA ILE A 13 -0.93 -19.18 -4.93
C ILE A 13 -1.56 -18.10 -4.05
N ILE A 14 -1.04 -16.88 -3.93
CA ILE A 14 -1.66 -15.78 -3.17
C ILE A 14 -2.91 -15.30 -3.91
N SER A 15 -2.84 -15.14 -5.23
CA SER A 15 -4.01 -14.80 -6.02
C SER A 15 -5.09 -15.90 -5.95
N ILE A 16 -4.69 -17.16 -6.09
CA ILE A 16 -5.57 -18.33 -5.93
C ILE A 16 -6.11 -18.43 -4.50
N SER A 17 -5.29 -18.21 -3.48
CA SER A 17 -5.68 -18.26 -2.07
C SER A 17 -6.65 -17.13 -1.72
N LEU A 18 -6.45 -15.93 -2.26
CA LEU A 18 -7.41 -14.83 -2.15
C LEU A 18 -8.72 -15.22 -2.82
N ILE A 19 -8.69 -15.73 -4.05
CA ILE A 19 -9.90 -16.20 -4.74
C ILE A 19 -10.63 -17.26 -3.90
N ILE A 20 -9.92 -18.30 -3.46
CA ILE A 20 -10.43 -19.38 -2.60
C ILE A 20 -11.04 -18.79 -1.32
N MET A 21 -10.34 -17.87 -0.65
CA MET A 21 -10.83 -17.21 0.56
C MET A 21 -12.13 -16.47 0.30
N PHE A 22 -12.25 -15.72 -0.80
CA PHE A 22 -13.48 -15.02 -1.16
C PHE A 22 -14.61 -15.99 -1.51
N VAL A 23 -14.33 -17.07 -2.27
CA VAL A 23 -15.30 -18.12 -2.64
C VAL A 23 -15.87 -18.80 -1.39
N PHE A 24 -15.01 -19.26 -0.46
CA PHE A 24 -15.48 -19.86 0.79
C PHE A 24 -16.13 -18.85 1.74
N SER A 25 -15.86 -17.56 1.55
CA SER A 25 -16.46 -16.49 2.36
C SER A 25 -17.78 -15.96 1.78
N VAL A 26 -18.24 -16.42 0.61
CA VAL A 26 -19.46 -15.92 -0.06
C VAL A 26 -20.70 -15.89 0.87
N PRO A 27 -21.03 -16.94 1.64
CA PRO A 27 -22.19 -16.89 2.53
C PRO A 27 -22.09 -15.76 3.57
N PHE A 28 -20.88 -15.53 4.08
CA PHE A 28 -20.61 -14.46 5.05
C PHE A 28 -20.65 -13.08 4.41
N LEU A 29 -20.11 -12.94 3.19
CA LEU A 29 -20.17 -11.70 2.41
C LEU A 29 -21.61 -11.28 2.17
N ILE A 30 -22.46 -12.21 1.70
CA ILE A 30 -23.88 -11.96 1.45
C ILE A 30 -24.60 -11.57 2.73
N ARG A 31 -24.36 -12.29 3.83
CA ARG A 31 -24.98 -11.98 5.12
C ARG A 31 -24.59 -10.59 5.63
N ASN A 32 -23.29 -10.27 5.61
CA ASN A 32 -22.78 -8.98 6.08
C ASN A 32 -23.24 -7.84 5.18
N PHE A 33 -23.30 -8.05 3.87
CA PHE A 33 -23.86 -7.11 2.92
C PHE A 33 -25.35 -6.83 3.21
N ARG A 34 -26.18 -7.87 3.35
CA ARG A 34 -27.62 -7.72 3.65
C ARG A 34 -27.86 -6.97 4.96
N GLY A 35 -27.05 -7.27 5.98
CA GLY A 35 -27.10 -6.62 7.29
C GLY A 35 -26.50 -5.21 7.35
N SER A 36 -25.91 -4.71 6.26
CA SER A 36 -25.34 -3.35 6.22
C SER A 36 -26.42 -2.28 6.02
N ASP A 37 -26.09 -1.05 6.39
CA ASP A 37 -26.97 0.11 6.23
C ASP A 37 -27.33 0.35 4.75
N LYS A 38 -28.51 0.93 4.51
CA LYS A 38 -28.99 1.29 3.16
C LYS A 38 -27.96 2.06 2.31
N PRO A 39 -27.34 3.17 2.78
CA PRO A 39 -26.37 3.92 1.97
C PRO A 39 -25.16 3.09 1.55
N ILE A 40 -24.63 2.24 2.43
CA ILE A 40 -23.50 1.35 2.13
C ILE A 40 -23.89 0.33 1.05
N LYS A 41 -25.09 -0.24 1.15
CA LYS A 41 -25.61 -1.17 0.14
C LYS A 41 -25.78 -0.50 -1.22
N TYR A 42 -26.37 0.70 -1.24
CA TYR A 42 -26.58 1.43 -2.50
C TYR A 42 -25.26 1.85 -3.14
N LEU A 43 -24.30 2.36 -2.37
CA LEU A 43 -22.96 2.68 -2.90
C LEU A 43 -22.27 1.43 -3.46
N PHE A 44 -22.33 0.30 -2.76
CA PHE A 44 -21.79 -0.96 -3.26
C PHE A 44 -22.44 -1.37 -4.59
N ILE A 45 -23.77 -1.43 -4.65
CA ILE A 45 -24.51 -1.83 -5.86
C ILE A 45 -24.21 -0.87 -7.01
N LEU A 46 -24.22 0.44 -6.77
CA LEU A 46 -23.92 1.46 -7.77
C LEU A 46 -22.53 1.23 -8.37
N ASN A 47 -21.52 0.94 -7.55
CA ASN A 47 -20.18 0.62 -8.05
C ASN A 47 -20.16 -0.66 -8.88
N ILE A 48 -20.84 -1.72 -8.44
CA ILE A 48 -20.87 -2.99 -9.18
C ILE A 48 -21.58 -2.83 -10.52
N VAL A 49 -22.71 -2.12 -10.57
CA VAL A 49 -23.43 -1.83 -11.82
C VAL A 49 -22.57 -0.98 -12.75
N SER A 50 -22.04 0.16 -12.27
CA SER A 50 -21.19 1.03 -13.09
C SER A 50 -19.94 0.32 -13.61
N LEU A 51 -19.30 -0.51 -12.78
CA LEU A 51 -18.14 -1.29 -13.18
C LEU A 51 -18.49 -2.38 -14.21
N SER A 52 -19.69 -2.95 -14.12
CA SER A 52 -20.15 -3.98 -15.07
C SER A 52 -20.49 -3.36 -16.42
N ILE A 53 -21.08 -2.15 -16.43
CA ILE A 53 -21.25 -1.35 -17.64
C ILE A 53 -19.88 -1.00 -18.24
N LEU A 54 -18.92 -0.56 -17.41
CA LEU A 54 -17.56 -0.27 -17.87
C LEU A 54 -16.88 -1.51 -18.46
N LEU A 55 -17.05 -2.69 -17.87
CA LEU A 55 -16.52 -3.94 -18.42
C LEU A 55 -17.07 -4.23 -19.82
N ILE A 56 -18.39 -4.06 -20.02
CA ILE A 56 -19.03 -4.24 -21.32
C ILE A 56 -18.48 -3.21 -22.32
N TYR A 57 -18.43 -1.93 -21.93
CA TYR A 57 -17.84 -0.86 -22.73
C TYR A 57 -16.40 -1.21 -23.18
N SER A 58 -15.59 -1.69 -22.24
CA SER A 58 -14.18 -2.02 -22.49
C SER A 58 -14.00 -3.11 -23.54
N ILE A 59 -14.86 -4.13 -23.52
CA ILE A 59 -14.75 -5.30 -24.41
C ILE A 59 -15.43 -5.03 -25.76
N VAL A 60 -16.61 -4.41 -25.74
CA VAL A 60 -17.47 -4.28 -26.92
C VAL A 60 -17.13 -3.04 -27.73
N ILE A 61 -16.83 -1.92 -27.08
CA ILE A 61 -16.61 -0.62 -27.74
C ILE A 61 -15.10 -0.38 -27.90
N GLU A 62 -14.33 -0.49 -26.82
CA GLU A 62 -12.88 -0.23 -26.85
C GLU A 62 -12.05 -1.43 -27.34
N HIS A 63 -12.69 -2.59 -27.56
CA HIS A 63 -12.04 -3.81 -28.03
C HIS A 63 -10.81 -4.24 -27.21
N ASN A 64 -10.79 -3.89 -25.91
CA ASN A 64 -9.72 -4.24 -25.00
C ASN A 64 -9.66 -5.76 -24.76
N SER A 65 -8.48 -6.26 -24.41
CA SER A 65 -8.32 -7.69 -24.17
C SER A 65 -9.21 -8.18 -23.02
N VAL A 66 -10.03 -9.19 -23.31
CA VAL A 66 -10.99 -9.76 -22.35
C VAL A 66 -10.31 -10.20 -21.06
N SER A 67 -9.13 -10.84 -21.17
CA SER A 67 -8.38 -11.31 -20.00
C SER A 67 -7.91 -10.17 -19.09
N LEU A 68 -7.43 -9.04 -19.64
CA LEU A 68 -7.01 -7.91 -18.82
C LEU A 68 -8.22 -7.18 -18.24
N ALA A 69 -9.28 -7.00 -19.02
CA ALA A 69 -10.51 -6.35 -18.57
C ALA A 69 -11.13 -7.09 -17.36
N ILE A 70 -11.28 -8.42 -17.45
CA ILE A 70 -11.78 -9.26 -16.35
C ILE A 70 -10.87 -9.20 -15.12
N ARG A 71 -9.56 -9.13 -15.34
CA ARG A 71 -8.59 -9.03 -14.24
C ARG A 71 -8.76 -7.72 -13.46
N PHE A 72 -8.81 -6.57 -14.15
CA PHE A 72 -9.01 -5.28 -13.48
C PHE A 72 -10.39 -5.20 -12.83
N TYR A 73 -11.44 -5.64 -13.52
CA TYR A 73 -12.79 -5.80 -12.96
C TYR A 73 -12.76 -6.55 -11.62
N SER A 74 -12.11 -7.71 -11.60
CA SER A 74 -12.02 -8.56 -10.40
C SER A 74 -11.32 -7.84 -9.25
N VAL A 75 -10.26 -7.08 -9.53
CA VAL A 75 -9.54 -6.31 -8.49
C VAL A 75 -10.47 -5.27 -7.84
N PHE A 76 -11.22 -4.51 -8.63
CA PHE A 76 -12.16 -3.51 -8.11
C PHE A 76 -13.28 -4.13 -7.27
N VAL A 77 -13.88 -5.23 -7.74
CA VAL A 77 -14.90 -5.96 -6.97
C VAL A 77 -14.32 -6.44 -5.64
N LEU A 78 -13.17 -7.10 -5.65
CA LEU A 78 -12.53 -7.61 -4.44
C LEU A 78 -12.12 -6.50 -3.47
N LEU A 79 -11.68 -5.34 -3.97
CA LEU A 79 -11.34 -4.18 -3.16
C LEU A 79 -12.53 -3.61 -2.39
N LEU A 80 -13.76 -3.74 -2.92
CA LEU A 80 -14.99 -3.36 -2.22
C LEU A 80 -15.49 -4.49 -1.33
N SER A 81 -15.51 -5.72 -1.84
CA SER A 81 -15.97 -6.90 -1.11
C SER A 81 -15.13 -7.20 0.14
N ALA A 82 -13.85 -6.79 0.16
CA ALA A 82 -12.95 -6.98 1.30
C ALA A 82 -13.51 -6.41 2.63
N PHE A 83 -14.28 -5.33 2.59
CA PHE A 83 -14.89 -4.73 3.78
C PHE A 83 -15.98 -5.61 4.41
N PHE A 84 -16.65 -6.43 3.60
CA PHE A 84 -17.72 -7.31 4.05
C PHE A 84 -17.20 -8.66 4.55
N LEU A 85 -15.89 -8.94 4.46
CA LEU A 85 -15.33 -10.17 5.00
C LEU A 85 -15.47 -10.20 6.52
N PRO A 86 -15.79 -11.37 7.11
CA PRO A 86 -15.86 -11.50 8.56
C PRO A 86 -14.46 -11.27 9.15
N PRO A 87 -14.29 -10.29 10.06
CA PRO A 87 -13.00 -10.00 10.64
C PRO A 87 -12.59 -11.13 11.58
N LYS A 88 -11.36 -11.61 11.44
CA LYS A 88 -10.83 -12.71 12.26
C LYS A 88 -9.40 -12.42 12.70
N LYS A 89 -9.11 -12.74 13.97
CA LYS A 89 -7.74 -12.64 14.53
C LYS A 89 -6.71 -13.41 13.72
N ILE A 90 -7.12 -14.57 13.20
CA ILE A 90 -6.24 -15.44 12.42
C ILE A 90 -5.67 -14.75 11.18
N TYR A 91 -6.42 -13.85 10.53
CA TYR A 91 -5.94 -13.12 9.34
C TYR A 91 -4.80 -12.18 9.70
N VAL A 92 -4.91 -11.48 10.82
CA VAL A 92 -3.85 -10.58 11.32
C VAL A 92 -2.62 -11.40 11.76
N ASN A 93 -2.83 -12.52 12.46
CA ASN A 93 -1.74 -13.36 12.94
C ASN A 93 -0.95 -13.99 11.79
N ILE A 94 -1.63 -14.56 10.79
CA ILE A 94 -0.98 -15.14 9.60
C ILE A 94 -0.22 -14.05 8.85
N PHE A 95 -0.82 -12.87 8.69
CA PHE A 95 -0.17 -11.75 8.02
C PHE A 95 1.15 -11.34 8.70
N VAL A 96 1.12 -11.12 10.02
CA VAL A 96 2.32 -10.75 10.78
C VAL A 96 3.36 -11.86 10.75
N LEU A 97 2.95 -13.13 10.88
CA LEU A 97 3.86 -14.28 10.79
C LEU A 97 4.60 -14.33 9.45
N LEU A 98 3.85 -14.25 8.34
CA LEU A 98 4.43 -14.28 7.00
C LEU A 98 5.36 -13.08 6.76
N ALA A 99 5.00 -11.91 7.27
CA ALA A 99 5.85 -10.73 7.16
C ALA A 99 7.15 -10.85 7.98
N VAL A 100 7.08 -11.44 9.17
CA VAL A 100 8.28 -11.71 9.99
C VAL A 100 9.18 -12.72 9.27
N LEU A 101 8.63 -13.80 8.72
CA LEU A 101 9.40 -14.76 7.93
C LEU A 101 10.06 -14.11 6.70
N HIS A 102 9.32 -13.25 5.99
CA HIS A 102 9.86 -12.48 4.86
C HIS A 102 11.00 -11.56 5.31
N SER A 103 10.85 -10.90 6.45
CA SER A 103 11.90 -10.04 7.01
C SER A 103 13.15 -10.83 7.40
N VAL A 104 13.00 -11.97 8.09
CA VAL A 104 14.13 -12.84 8.45
C VAL A 104 14.87 -13.29 7.21
N LEU A 105 14.16 -13.63 6.13
CA LEU A 105 14.78 -14.01 4.88
C LEU A 105 15.57 -12.86 4.24
N LEU A 106 15.00 -11.65 4.20
CA LEU A 106 15.70 -10.47 3.68
C LEU A 106 16.99 -10.19 4.46
N ILE A 107 16.90 -10.19 5.79
CA ILE A 107 18.04 -9.92 6.67
C ILE A 107 19.09 -11.02 6.53
N GLY A 108 18.67 -12.29 6.48
CA GLY A 108 19.58 -13.40 6.26
C GLY A 108 20.28 -13.32 4.91
N PHE A 109 19.57 -12.91 3.86
CA PHE A 109 20.14 -12.76 2.52
C PHE A 109 21.11 -11.58 2.45
N GLU A 110 20.79 -10.47 3.13
CA GLU A 110 21.70 -9.34 3.31
C GLU A 110 23.01 -9.75 3.98
N ILE A 111 22.91 -10.41 5.13
CA ILE A 111 24.07 -10.90 5.88
C ILE A 111 24.90 -11.86 5.01
N TYR A 112 24.24 -12.76 4.27
CA TYR A 112 24.92 -13.69 3.40
C TYR A 112 25.72 -12.99 2.29
N ILE A 113 25.12 -12.02 1.60
CA ILE A 113 25.80 -11.29 0.53
C ILE A 113 26.94 -10.43 1.10
N VAL A 114 26.74 -9.75 2.23
CA VAL A 114 27.78 -8.90 2.84
C VAL A 114 28.97 -9.71 3.35
N LEU A 115 28.74 -10.92 3.91
CA LEU A 115 29.82 -11.73 4.48
C LEU A 115 30.57 -12.57 3.44
N PHE A 116 29.88 -13.05 2.41
CA PHE A 116 30.43 -14.03 1.46
C PHE A 116 30.50 -13.52 0.02
N GLY A 117 29.88 -12.38 -0.29
CA GLY A 117 29.82 -11.85 -1.64
C GLY A 117 31.03 -10.99 -2.00
N ASP A 118 31.78 -11.45 -2.99
CA ASP A 118 32.62 -10.54 -3.77
C ASP A 118 31.77 -9.79 -4.83
N PRO A 119 32.32 -8.77 -5.51
CA PRO A 119 31.57 -8.01 -6.51
C PRO A 119 31.04 -8.87 -7.68
N GLU A 120 31.74 -9.93 -8.07
CA GLU A 120 31.31 -10.83 -9.15
C GLU A 120 30.12 -11.68 -8.72
N PHE A 121 30.18 -12.25 -7.52
CA PHE A 121 29.11 -13.04 -6.91
C PHE A 121 27.86 -12.19 -6.67
N ALA A 122 28.03 -10.97 -6.18
CA ALA A 122 26.93 -10.01 -6.02
C ALA A 122 26.29 -9.66 -7.37
N GLY A 123 27.10 -9.44 -8.41
CA GLY A 123 26.63 -9.22 -9.78
C GLY A 123 25.88 -10.43 -10.34
N PHE A 124 26.38 -11.65 -10.09
CA PHE A 124 25.72 -12.89 -10.47
C PHE A 124 24.35 -13.03 -9.78
N ILE A 125 24.28 -12.84 -8.46
CA ILE A 125 23.01 -12.87 -7.72
C ILE A 125 22.03 -11.86 -8.28
N ARG A 126 22.44 -10.61 -8.48
CA ARG A 126 21.59 -9.55 -9.05
C ARG A 126 21.05 -9.98 -10.41
N SER A 127 21.92 -10.46 -11.31
CA SER A 127 21.51 -10.91 -12.64
C SER A 127 20.47 -12.03 -12.58
N LYS A 128 20.65 -13.01 -11.68
CA LYS A 128 19.70 -14.11 -11.48
C LYS A 128 18.37 -13.63 -10.90
N VAL A 129 18.38 -12.70 -9.96
CA VAL A 129 17.17 -12.09 -9.42
C VAL A 129 16.42 -11.32 -10.50
N MET A 130 17.11 -10.59 -11.37
CA MET A 130 16.51 -9.87 -12.49
C MET A 130 15.97 -10.81 -13.57
N GLU A 131 16.71 -11.86 -13.93
CA GLU A 131 16.33 -12.88 -14.92
C GLU A 131 15.06 -13.64 -14.49
N LEU A 132 14.98 -14.02 -13.21
CA LEU A 132 13.78 -14.61 -12.61
C LEU A 132 12.66 -13.58 -12.38
N GLY A 133 12.92 -12.31 -12.70
CA GLY A 133 12.01 -11.18 -12.56
C GLY A 133 11.62 -10.92 -11.12
N LEU A 134 12.44 -11.24 -10.13
CA LEU A 134 12.11 -11.27 -8.70
C LEU A 134 12.19 -9.90 -8.02
N GLY A 135 12.81 -8.94 -8.69
CA GLY A 135 13.10 -7.63 -8.15
C GLY A 135 14.51 -7.21 -8.56
N ASP A 136 15.15 -6.43 -7.72
CA ASP A 136 16.54 -6.02 -7.90
C ASP A 136 17.31 -6.12 -6.58
N ILE A 137 18.61 -6.36 -6.69
CA ILE A 137 19.55 -6.37 -5.56
C ILE A 137 20.77 -5.58 -5.97
N TYR A 138 21.05 -4.49 -5.26
CA TYR A 138 22.16 -3.63 -5.62
C TYR A 138 22.74 -2.95 -4.38
N THR A 139 24.00 -2.54 -4.48
CA THR A 139 24.71 -1.80 -3.44
C THR A 139 25.37 -0.57 -4.07
N TYR A 140 25.64 0.45 -3.25
CA TYR A 140 26.43 1.61 -3.65
C TYR A 140 27.83 1.62 -3.02
N ASN A 141 28.05 0.83 -1.96
CA ASN A 141 29.25 0.88 -1.15
C ASN A 141 29.78 -0.49 -0.73
N GLN A 142 29.17 -1.59 -1.20
CA GLN A 142 29.48 -2.99 -0.86
C GLN A 142 29.24 -3.40 0.61
N TYR A 143 29.08 -2.45 1.52
CA TYR A 143 28.77 -2.72 2.93
C TYR A 143 27.28 -2.93 3.22
N PHE A 144 26.41 -2.48 2.31
CA PHE A 144 24.96 -2.61 2.45
C PHE A 144 24.31 -2.81 1.09
N TYR A 145 23.55 -3.89 0.95
CA TYR A 145 22.76 -4.19 -0.22
C TYR A 145 21.29 -3.81 0.02
N ARG A 146 20.70 -3.25 -1.03
CA ARG A 146 19.26 -3.01 -1.09
C ARG A 146 18.63 -4.18 -1.78
N ILE A 147 17.86 -4.96 -1.03
CA ILE A 147 17.20 -6.16 -1.54
C ILE A 147 15.75 -5.81 -1.87
N GLN A 148 15.53 -5.27 -3.07
CA GLN A 148 14.23 -4.84 -3.59
C GLN A 148 13.49 -5.99 -4.27
N ILE A 149 13.15 -7.01 -3.51
CA ILE A 149 12.36 -8.13 -4.01
C ILE A 149 10.85 -7.87 -3.87
N LYS A 150 10.08 -8.59 -4.67
CA LYS A 150 8.63 -8.50 -4.57
C LYS A 150 8.17 -9.04 -3.20
N GLY A 151 7.14 -8.42 -2.63
CA GLY A 151 6.64 -8.72 -1.28
C GLY A 151 7.08 -7.71 -0.22
N ASN A 152 8.19 -7.02 -0.45
CA ASN A 152 8.63 -5.91 0.39
C ASN A 152 7.55 -4.86 0.71
N PRO A 153 6.58 -4.55 -0.19
CA PRO A 153 5.56 -3.55 0.10
C PRO A 153 4.67 -3.87 1.30
N ILE A 154 4.61 -5.13 1.79
CA ILE A 154 3.83 -5.43 2.99
C ILE A 154 4.59 -5.14 4.30
N LEU A 155 5.92 -4.99 4.26
CA LEU A 155 6.73 -4.85 5.47
C LEU A 155 6.42 -3.59 6.29
N PRO A 156 6.27 -2.39 5.69
CA PRO A 156 6.03 -1.18 6.46
C PRO A 156 4.70 -1.28 7.20
N ILE A 157 3.66 -1.75 6.52
CA ILE A 157 2.36 -1.94 7.15
C ILE A 157 2.35 -3.11 8.15
N SER A 158 3.14 -4.16 7.93
CA SER A 158 3.29 -5.25 8.89
C SER A 158 3.96 -4.79 10.18
N PHE A 159 5.00 -3.96 10.07
CA PHE A 159 5.63 -3.30 11.20
C PHE A 159 4.57 -2.52 11.99
N LEU A 160 3.83 -1.63 11.32
CA LEU A 160 2.79 -0.82 11.96
C LEU A 160 1.70 -1.68 12.62
N VAL A 161 1.17 -2.69 11.90
CA VAL A 161 0.18 -3.62 12.43
C VAL A 161 0.71 -4.39 13.64
N SER A 162 1.98 -4.80 13.64
CA SER A 162 2.58 -5.57 14.75
C SER A 162 2.61 -4.81 16.08
N LEU A 163 2.75 -3.47 16.03
CA LEU A 163 2.73 -2.60 17.22
C LEU A 163 1.40 -2.69 17.97
N PHE A 164 0.33 -2.99 17.23
CA PHE A 164 -1.03 -3.05 17.74
C PHE A 164 -1.51 -4.50 17.93
N ALA A 165 -1.24 -5.39 16.98
CA ALA A 165 -1.75 -6.76 16.98
C ALA A 165 -1.16 -7.66 18.09
N ILE A 166 0.09 -7.42 18.50
CA ILE A 166 0.80 -8.27 19.47
C ILE A 166 0.65 -7.71 20.88
N GLN A 167 0.11 -8.49 21.82
CA GLN A 167 -0.08 -8.04 23.20
C GLN A 167 1.18 -8.21 24.06
N SER A 168 1.91 -9.33 23.89
CA SER A 168 3.13 -9.59 24.66
C SER A 168 4.22 -8.58 24.32
N LYS A 169 4.71 -7.85 25.33
CA LYS A 169 5.73 -6.80 25.16
C LYS A 169 7.01 -7.32 24.51
N ARG A 170 7.51 -8.48 24.96
CA ARG A 170 8.76 -9.08 24.43
C ARG A 170 8.61 -9.50 22.97
N LEU A 171 7.50 -10.17 22.63
CA LEU A 171 7.23 -10.59 21.26
C LEU A 171 6.98 -9.40 20.33
N LYS A 172 6.28 -8.36 20.82
CA LYS A 172 6.05 -7.13 20.07
C LYS A 172 7.36 -6.46 19.70
N ILE A 173 8.25 -6.25 20.68
CA ILE A 173 9.54 -5.62 20.44
C ILE A 173 10.36 -6.44 19.43
N SER A 174 10.41 -7.75 19.60
CA SER A 174 11.18 -8.65 18.72
C SER A 174 10.64 -8.62 17.28
N ALA A 175 9.33 -8.82 17.10
CA ALA A 175 8.69 -8.81 15.78
C ALA A 175 8.77 -7.43 15.11
N ALA A 176 8.49 -6.35 15.84
CA ALA A 176 8.58 -4.99 15.30
C ALA A 176 10.01 -4.64 14.91
N SER A 177 11.01 -5.03 15.69
CA SER A 177 12.43 -4.78 15.36
C SER A 177 12.83 -5.52 14.09
N LEU A 178 12.48 -6.81 13.99
CA LEU A 178 12.74 -7.59 12.78
C LEU A 178 12.06 -6.96 11.56
N LEU A 179 10.77 -6.61 11.65
CA LEU A 179 10.03 -6.00 10.54
C LEU A 179 10.60 -4.63 10.13
N PHE A 180 11.05 -3.83 11.10
CA PHE A 180 11.68 -2.54 10.83
C PHE A 180 13.02 -2.70 10.11
N VAL A 181 13.89 -3.59 10.59
CA VAL A 181 15.18 -3.88 9.95
C VAL A 181 14.97 -4.44 8.55
N GLY A 182 14.04 -5.38 8.35
CA GLY A 182 13.71 -5.88 7.01
C GLY A 182 13.16 -4.80 6.08
N THR A 183 12.45 -3.80 6.62
CA THR A 183 12.00 -2.64 5.83
C THR A 183 13.19 -1.77 5.39
N ILE A 184 14.23 -1.63 6.21
CA ILE A 184 15.46 -0.93 5.84
C ILE A 184 16.21 -1.71 4.75
N VAL A 185 16.40 -3.02 4.93
CA VAL A 185 17.04 -3.92 3.94
C VAL A 185 16.29 -3.92 2.60
N ALA A 186 14.96 -3.82 2.64
CA ALA A 186 14.14 -3.66 1.45
C ALA A 186 14.46 -2.38 0.64
N GLY A 187 15.16 -1.40 1.22
CA GLY A 187 15.84 -0.34 0.50
C GLY A 187 14.93 0.63 -0.26
N ASN A 188 13.65 0.74 0.10
CA ASN A 188 12.72 1.68 -0.52
C ASN A 188 12.50 2.90 0.38
N PHE A 189 12.92 4.07 -0.10
CA PHE A 189 12.81 5.32 0.65
C PHE A 189 11.37 5.68 1.04
N ALA A 190 10.38 5.39 0.18
CA ALA A 190 8.98 5.69 0.46
C ALA A 190 8.45 4.90 1.66
N PHE A 191 9.00 3.70 1.93
CA PHE A 191 8.62 2.88 3.07
C PHE A 191 9.05 3.51 4.39
N ILE A 192 10.29 4.02 4.45
CA ILE A 192 10.82 4.71 5.62
C ILE A 192 10.04 6.00 5.86
N LEU A 193 9.77 6.78 4.81
CA LEU A 193 8.98 8.00 4.91
C LEU A 193 7.58 7.73 5.47
N ALA A 194 6.91 6.66 5.04
CA ALA A 194 5.61 6.26 5.58
C ALA A 194 5.66 5.86 7.06
N ILE A 195 6.72 5.17 7.49
CA ILE A 195 6.93 4.83 8.92
C ILE A 195 7.17 6.11 9.74
N LEU A 196 8.02 7.02 9.26
CA LEU A 196 8.28 8.29 9.93
C LEU A 196 7.02 9.15 10.02
N PHE A 197 6.24 9.21 8.94
CA PHE A 197 4.93 9.86 8.94
C PHE A 197 4.00 9.26 10.00
N PHE A 198 3.90 7.93 10.06
CA PHE A 198 3.12 7.24 11.08
C PHE A 198 3.58 7.63 12.49
N LEU A 199 4.88 7.53 12.77
CA LEU A 199 5.44 7.79 14.10
C LEU A 199 5.23 9.25 14.52
N GLY A 200 5.43 10.21 13.60
CA GLY A 200 5.17 11.62 13.83
C GLY A 200 3.70 11.89 14.17
N MET A 201 2.77 11.38 13.36
CA MET A 201 1.33 11.50 13.61
C MET A 201 0.87 10.77 14.87
N TYR A 202 1.44 9.61 15.15
CA TYR A 202 1.18 8.84 16.36
C TYR A 202 1.61 9.62 17.61
N PHE A 203 2.80 10.21 17.58
CA PHE A 203 3.31 11.06 18.66
C PHE A 203 2.43 12.29 18.89
N ILE A 204 2.01 12.97 17.83
CA ILE A 204 1.06 14.10 17.89
C ILE A 204 -0.25 13.68 18.55
N ILE A 205 -0.82 12.55 18.12
CA ILE A 205 -2.08 12.04 18.67
C ILE A 205 -1.92 11.75 20.17
N LEU A 206 -0.83 11.12 20.59
CA LEU A 206 -0.56 10.83 22.00
C LEU A 206 -0.39 12.12 22.82
N PHE A 207 0.38 13.07 22.29
CA PHE A 207 0.64 14.36 22.92
C PHE A 207 -0.66 15.11 23.22
N PHE A 208 -1.60 15.17 22.27
CA PHE A 208 -2.90 15.81 22.48
C PHE A 208 -3.91 14.98 23.28
N SER A 209 -3.80 13.65 23.26
CA SER A 209 -4.73 12.77 23.99
C SER A 209 -4.41 12.71 25.48
N ASN A 210 -3.18 13.04 25.91
CA ASN A 210 -2.80 13.02 27.31
C ASN A 210 -3.39 14.23 28.06
N LYS A 211 -4.36 13.98 28.95
CA LYS A 211 -5.04 15.03 29.74
C LYS A 211 -4.07 15.91 30.53
N LYS A 212 -2.98 15.37 31.08
CA LYS A 212 -2.00 16.15 31.86
C LYS A 212 -1.21 17.12 30.99
N VAL A 213 -0.76 16.66 29.82
CA VAL A 213 -0.04 17.48 28.83
C VAL A 213 -0.99 18.53 28.22
N SER A 214 -2.22 18.12 27.90
CA SER A 214 -3.27 19.00 27.39
C SER A 214 -3.62 20.12 28.37
N VAL A 215 -3.71 19.83 29.68
CA VAL A 215 -3.97 20.83 30.73
C VAL A 215 -2.78 21.78 30.92
N PHE A 216 -1.56 21.25 31.01
CA PHE A 216 -0.33 22.05 31.11
C PHE A 216 -0.19 23.02 29.92
N LEU A 217 -0.42 22.56 28.69
CA LEU A 217 -0.34 23.39 27.48
C LEU A 217 -1.56 24.29 27.27
N LYS A 218 -2.75 23.91 27.76
CA LYS A 218 -3.93 24.79 27.78
C LYS A 218 -3.70 26.02 28.64
N ASN A 219 -2.96 25.88 29.73
CA ASN A 219 -2.60 26.97 30.64
C ASN A 219 -1.44 27.83 30.10
N LEU A 220 -0.53 27.25 29.31
CA LEU A 220 0.65 27.96 28.78
C LEU A 220 0.41 28.67 27.44
N PHE A 221 -0.50 28.19 26.57
CA PHE A 221 -0.65 28.73 25.22
C PHE A 221 -2.10 28.78 24.71
N ASN A 222 -2.43 29.90 24.06
CA ASN A 222 -3.71 30.09 23.37
C ASN A 222 -3.89 29.07 22.23
N SER A 223 -5.12 28.71 21.86
CA SER A 223 -5.41 27.58 20.95
C SER A 223 -4.70 27.66 19.59
N ARG A 224 -4.47 28.88 19.07
CA ARG A 224 -3.73 29.14 17.82
C ARG A 224 -2.21 28.89 17.95
N MET A 225 -1.61 29.23 19.08
CA MET A 225 -0.17 29.00 19.35
C MET A 225 0.16 27.52 19.51
N ARG A 226 -0.78 26.72 20.03
CA ARG A 226 -0.64 25.25 20.08
C ARG A 226 -0.56 24.62 18.69
N ILE A 227 -1.39 25.09 17.76
CA ILE A 227 -1.34 24.61 16.36
C ILE A 227 -0.03 25.05 15.70
N LEU A 228 0.40 26.30 15.92
CA LEU A 228 1.66 26.83 15.37
C LEU A 228 2.90 26.10 15.90
N MET A 229 2.98 25.81 17.20
CA MET A 229 4.12 25.03 17.76
C MET A 229 4.10 23.58 17.31
N LEU A 230 2.92 23.01 17.06
CA LEU A 230 2.81 21.64 16.57
C LEU A 230 3.20 21.55 15.10
N VAL A 231 2.67 22.44 14.27
CA VAL A 231 3.11 22.61 12.88
C VAL A 231 4.61 22.91 12.84
N GLY A 232 5.10 23.78 13.72
CA GLY A 232 6.52 24.12 13.85
C GLY A 232 7.40 22.95 14.27
N SER A 233 6.97 22.12 15.23
CA SER A 233 7.73 20.93 15.66
C SER A 233 7.69 19.80 14.63
N ILE A 234 6.58 19.63 13.91
CA ILE A 234 6.49 18.71 12.77
C ILE A 234 7.41 19.17 11.65
N ILE A 235 7.35 20.45 11.30
CA ILE A 235 8.24 21.06 10.31
C ILE A 235 9.69 20.93 10.77
N LEU A 236 9.99 21.11 12.06
CA LEU A 236 11.35 20.97 12.59
C LEU A 236 11.83 19.52 12.54
N ILE A 237 11.00 18.54 12.87
CA ILE A 237 11.35 17.11 12.75
C ILE A 237 11.54 16.73 11.28
N LEU A 238 10.65 17.20 10.39
CA LEU A 238 10.81 17.05 8.95
C LEU A 238 12.08 17.74 8.45
N PHE A 239 12.41 18.91 8.97
CA PHE A 239 13.58 19.70 8.59
C PHE A 239 14.88 19.06 9.09
N ILE A 240 14.92 18.54 10.31
CA ILE A 240 16.05 17.78 10.86
C ILE A 240 16.21 16.47 10.09
N ALA A 241 15.10 15.76 9.81
CA ALA A 241 15.13 14.55 8.98
C ALA A 241 15.65 14.87 7.58
N VAL A 242 15.18 15.96 6.96
CA VAL A 242 15.64 16.42 5.64
C VAL A 242 17.09 16.83 5.68
N MET A 243 17.57 17.57 6.69
CA MET A 243 18.96 18.04 6.85
C MET A 243 19.96 16.89 7.08
N VAL A 244 19.64 15.99 8.02
CA VAL A 244 20.51 14.83 8.33
C VAL A 244 20.52 13.84 7.16
N LEU A 245 19.39 13.66 6.50
CA LEU A 245 19.30 12.84 5.30
C LEU A 245 19.72 13.61 4.04
N TYR A 246 19.97 14.92 4.09
CA TYR A 246 20.13 15.77 2.90
C TYR A 246 21.27 15.30 2.00
N PRO A 247 22.48 14.98 2.49
CA PRO A 247 23.58 14.55 1.62
C PRO A 247 23.23 13.26 0.87
N TYR A 248 22.67 12.29 1.60
CA TYR A 248 22.19 11.03 1.03
C TYR A 248 20.99 11.22 0.10
N LEU A 249 20.05 12.10 0.46
CA LEU A 249 18.90 12.45 -0.36
C LEU A 249 19.32 13.15 -1.64
N ASN A 250 20.33 14.00 -1.60
CA ASN A 250 20.79 14.76 -2.75
C ASN A 250 21.42 13.82 -3.78
N GLU A 251 22.33 12.92 -3.37
CA GLU A 251 22.87 11.89 -4.27
C GLU A 251 21.78 10.98 -4.84
N LEU A 252 20.84 10.56 -3.99
CA LEU A 252 19.75 9.65 -4.40
C LEU A 252 18.70 10.37 -5.27
N LEU A 253 18.49 11.68 -5.08
CA LEU A 253 17.64 12.52 -5.92
C LEU A 253 18.29 12.76 -7.28
N LEU A 254 19.58 13.07 -7.33
CA LEU A 254 20.32 13.23 -8.58
C LEU A 254 20.26 11.94 -9.42
N LEU A 255 20.54 10.79 -8.82
CA LEU A 255 20.41 9.48 -9.47
C LEU A 255 18.98 9.17 -9.93
N LYS A 256 17.96 9.57 -9.14
CA LYS A 256 16.55 9.41 -9.53
C LYS A 256 16.15 10.38 -10.64
N MET A 257 16.73 11.57 -10.70
CA MET A 257 16.47 12.60 -11.69
C MET A 257 16.97 12.22 -13.07
N GLU A 258 18.01 11.39 -13.19
CA GLU A 258 18.55 10.99 -14.49
C GLU A 258 17.70 9.95 -15.22
N VAL A 259 17.09 8.99 -14.50
CA VAL A 259 16.39 7.85 -15.15
C VAL A 259 14.97 7.64 -14.64
N SER A 260 14.76 7.58 -13.32
CA SER A 260 13.47 7.20 -12.73
C SER A 260 12.40 8.28 -12.86
N ILE A 261 12.76 9.53 -12.60
CA ILE A 261 11.84 10.69 -12.64
C ILE A 261 11.43 11.00 -14.09
N PRO A 262 12.35 11.09 -15.08
CA PRO A 262 11.98 11.27 -16.49
C PRO A 262 11.03 10.18 -16.98
N THR A 263 11.31 8.91 -16.66
CA THR A 263 10.43 7.78 -17.01
C THR A 263 9.03 7.91 -16.41
N ARG A 264 8.89 8.49 -15.20
CA ARG A 264 7.59 8.75 -14.57
C ARG A 264 6.85 9.91 -15.22
N PHE A 265 7.56 10.98 -15.59
CA PHE A 265 6.96 12.09 -16.32
C PHE A 265 6.51 11.68 -17.72
N ASP A 266 7.31 10.86 -18.40
CA ASP A 266 6.95 10.25 -19.69
C ASP A 266 5.69 9.37 -19.54
N GLN A 267 5.67 8.47 -18.56
CA GLN A 267 4.46 7.69 -18.22
C GLN A 267 3.24 8.57 -17.96
N MET A 268 3.41 9.65 -17.19
CA MET A 268 2.34 10.58 -16.87
C MET A 268 1.79 11.25 -18.13
N ALA A 269 2.67 11.73 -19.00
CA ALA A 269 2.30 12.38 -20.25
C ALA A 269 1.49 11.42 -21.14
N GLN A 270 2.01 10.22 -21.39
CA GLN A 270 1.35 9.22 -22.22
C GLN A 270 -0.03 8.81 -21.66
N LEU A 271 -0.16 8.66 -20.33
CA LEU A 271 -1.42 8.30 -19.69
C LEU A 271 -2.46 9.42 -19.72
N ILE A 272 -2.02 10.68 -19.54
CA ILE A 272 -2.92 11.85 -19.57
C ILE A 272 -3.36 12.13 -21.00
N GLU A 273 -2.44 12.10 -21.97
CA GLU A 273 -2.76 12.30 -23.39
C GLU A 273 -3.75 11.25 -23.86
N ASN A 274 -3.50 9.97 -23.55
CA ASN A 274 -4.44 8.90 -23.89
C ASN A 274 -5.78 9.06 -23.15
N LEU A 275 -5.81 9.47 -21.88
CA LEU A 275 -7.07 9.72 -21.18
C LEU A 275 -7.85 10.88 -21.81
N ALA A 276 -7.16 11.93 -22.25
CA ALA A 276 -7.72 13.17 -22.78
C ALA A 276 -7.92 13.17 -24.31
N GLU A 277 -7.79 12.02 -24.97
CA GLU A 277 -7.99 11.87 -26.41
C GLU A 277 -9.36 12.37 -26.87
N THR A 278 -10.41 12.10 -26.06
CA THR A 278 -11.77 12.61 -26.28
C THR A 278 -12.41 13.07 -24.96
N PRO A 279 -13.42 13.96 -25.00
CA PRO A 279 -14.20 14.29 -23.79
C PRO A 279 -14.87 13.06 -23.16
N THR A 280 -15.23 12.08 -23.98
CA THR A 280 -15.80 10.80 -23.55
C THR A 280 -14.79 9.94 -22.81
N SER A 281 -13.58 9.76 -23.35
CA SER A 281 -12.51 9.01 -22.69
C SER A 281 -12.07 9.68 -21.39
N LEU A 282 -12.08 11.01 -21.32
CA LEU A 282 -11.74 11.73 -20.09
C LEU A 282 -12.71 11.39 -18.93
N LEU A 283 -14.01 11.32 -19.24
CA LEU A 283 -15.05 11.06 -18.23
C LEU A 283 -15.22 9.58 -17.90
N PHE A 284 -15.20 8.71 -18.92
CA PHE A 284 -15.51 7.28 -18.81
C PHE A 284 -14.30 6.35 -18.91
N GLY A 285 -13.13 6.89 -19.23
CA GLY A 285 -11.88 6.16 -19.39
C GLY A 285 -11.75 5.51 -20.76
N GLN A 286 -10.59 4.93 -20.99
CA GLN A 286 -10.26 4.14 -22.18
C GLN A 286 -10.66 2.65 -22.02
N GLY A 287 -11.41 2.33 -20.96
CA GLY A 287 -11.83 0.98 -20.63
C GLY A 287 -10.81 0.18 -19.81
N LEU A 288 -11.34 -0.82 -19.10
CA LEU A 288 -10.58 -1.80 -18.34
C LEU A 288 -9.70 -2.65 -19.26
N GLY A 289 -8.43 -2.77 -18.90
CA GLY A 289 -7.46 -3.53 -19.67
C GLY A 289 -6.86 -2.78 -20.86
N ASN A 290 -7.09 -1.46 -20.97
CA ASN A 290 -6.44 -0.59 -21.94
C ASN A 290 -4.90 -0.71 -21.88
N VAL A 291 -4.25 -0.63 -23.04
CA VAL A 291 -2.80 -0.65 -23.19
C VAL A 291 -2.37 0.51 -24.09
N ILE A 292 -1.33 1.22 -23.69
CA ILE A 292 -0.75 2.29 -24.51
C ILE A 292 0.18 1.66 -25.56
N ASN A 293 -0.10 1.87 -26.84
CA ASN A 293 0.68 1.29 -27.94
C ASN A 293 1.72 2.29 -28.49
N VAL A 294 2.60 2.80 -27.62
CA VAL A 294 3.61 3.81 -27.95
C VAL A 294 5.01 3.36 -27.50
N ILE A 295 6.04 3.72 -28.25
CA ILE A 295 7.45 3.56 -27.89
C ILE A 295 8.03 4.96 -27.72
N THR A 296 8.65 5.24 -26.59
CA THR A 296 9.36 6.49 -26.31
C THR A 296 10.85 6.23 -26.09
N ASP A 297 11.65 7.29 -26.03
CA ASP A 297 13.08 7.22 -25.72
C ASP A 297 13.36 6.62 -24.33
N TYR A 298 12.37 6.68 -23.43
CA TYR A 298 12.48 6.17 -22.07
C TYR A 298 11.95 4.73 -21.94
N ARG A 299 10.90 4.37 -22.67
CA ARG A 299 10.22 3.08 -22.47
C ARG A 299 9.38 2.63 -23.67
N ASP A 300 9.34 1.31 -23.87
CA ASP A 300 8.35 0.65 -24.71
C ASP A 300 7.08 0.32 -23.88
N TYR A 301 5.96 0.98 -24.22
CA TYR A 301 4.67 0.77 -23.56
C TYR A 301 3.82 -0.31 -24.23
N ARG A 302 4.19 -0.79 -25.42
CA ARG A 302 3.40 -1.76 -26.17
C ARG A 302 3.22 -3.03 -25.36
N ASN A 303 1.98 -3.55 -25.33
CA ASN A 303 1.60 -4.74 -24.56
C ASN A 303 1.92 -4.65 -23.04
N ASN A 304 2.22 -3.46 -22.53
CA ASN A 304 2.59 -3.25 -21.15
C ASN A 304 1.38 -2.80 -20.33
N TYR A 305 1.10 -3.53 -19.25
CA TYR A 305 0.01 -3.25 -18.32
C TYR A 305 0.54 -3.00 -16.89
N TYR A 306 1.84 -2.74 -16.75
CA TYR A 306 2.49 -2.41 -15.49
C TYR A 306 3.07 -1.00 -15.55
N PHE A 307 2.40 -0.07 -14.90
CA PHE A 307 2.83 1.33 -14.79
C PHE A 307 3.30 1.60 -13.36
N GLU A 308 4.36 2.40 -13.19
CA GLU A 308 4.78 2.81 -11.85
C GLU A 308 3.74 3.73 -11.23
N LEU A 309 3.15 4.60 -12.05
CA LEU A 309 2.01 5.46 -11.72
C LEU A 309 0.69 4.69 -11.80
N GLN A 310 0.57 3.60 -11.05
CA GLN A 310 -0.58 2.70 -11.10
C GLN A 310 -1.92 3.41 -10.87
N THR A 311 -1.98 4.40 -9.98
CA THR A 311 -3.20 5.19 -9.74
C THR A 311 -3.62 5.98 -10.98
N LEU A 312 -2.66 6.57 -11.70
CA LEU A 312 -2.94 7.31 -12.92
C LEU A 312 -3.35 6.36 -14.06
N TYR A 313 -2.72 5.19 -14.14
CA TYR A 313 -3.13 4.16 -15.09
C TYR A 313 -4.54 3.64 -14.82
N VAL A 314 -4.90 3.49 -13.55
CA VAL A 314 -6.28 3.16 -13.16
C VAL A 314 -7.25 4.28 -13.56
N LEU A 315 -6.89 5.55 -13.34
CA LEU A 315 -7.70 6.69 -13.79
C LEU A 315 -7.87 6.71 -15.31
N ASN A 316 -6.80 6.44 -16.07
CA ASN A 316 -6.86 6.30 -17.53
C ASN A 316 -7.87 5.22 -17.98
N GLN A 317 -7.92 4.07 -17.30
CA GLN A 317 -8.84 2.98 -17.64
C GLN A 317 -10.30 3.27 -17.30
N VAL A 318 -10.58 3.88 -16.14
CA VAL A 318 -11.95 3.99 -15.62
C VAL A 318 -12.57 5.38 -15.76
N GLY A 319 -11.77 6.38 -16.12
CA GLY A 319 -12.20 7.77 -16.24
C GLY A 319 -12.47 8.45 -14.90
N ILE A 320 -12.65 9.77 -14.96
CA ILE A 320 -12.83 10.60 -13.78
C ILE A 320 -14.11 10.23 -13.01
N LEU A 321 -15.22 9.94 -13.70
CA LEU A 321 -16.51 9.72 -13.05
C LEU A 321 -16.53 8.46 -12.19
N TYR A 322 -16.11 7.32 -12.75
CA TYR A 322 -16.05 6.08 -11.97
C TYR A 322 -14.97 6.16 -10.89
N PHE A 323 -13.82 6.77 -11.18
CA PHE A 323 -12.75 6.91 -10.20
C PHE A 323 -13.21 7.68 -8.95
N LEU A 324 -13.92 8.80 -9.13
CA LEU A 324 -14.49 9.57 -8.02
C LEU A 324 -15.56 8.78 -7.25
N LEU A 325 -16.49 8.10 -7.95
CA LEU A 325 -17.49 7.24 -7.32
C LEU A 325 -16.83 6.16 -6.45
N PHE A 326 -15.79 5.52 -6.97
CA PHE A 326 -15.05 4.48 -6.26
C PHE A 326 -14.32 5.03 -5.04
N LEU A 327 -13.68 6.20 -5.15
CA LEU A 327 -13.01 6.85 -4.03
C LEU A 327 -14.00 7.27 -2.93
N ILE A 328 -15.12 7.89 -3.29
CA ILE A 328 -16.18 8.26 -2.34
C ILE A 328 -16.68 7.02 -1.60
N THR A 329 -16.91 5.93 -2.34
CA THR A 329 -17.37 4.66 -1.76
C THR A 329 -16.33 4.06 -0.83
N LYS A 330 -15.06 4.07 -1.22
CA LYS A 330 -13.93 3.64 -0.38
C LYS A 330 -13.86 4.42 0.93
N ILE A 331 -13.97 5.74 0.87
CA ILE A 331 -13.94 6.61 2.06
C ILE A 331 -15.14 6.29 2.96
N ALA A 332 -16.34 6.20 2.39
CA ALA A 332 -17.55 5.86 3.14
C ALA A 332 -17.42 4.50 3.83
N PHE A 333 -16.85 3.50 3.16
CA PHE A 333 -16.62 2.18 3.74
C PHE A 333 -15.56 2.22 4.84
N VAL A 334 -14.43 2.90 4.63
CA VAL A 334 -13.40 3.05 5.66
C VAL A 334 -13.98 3.66 6.93
N ILE A 335 -14.74 4.76 6.81
CA ILE A 335 -15.36 5.44 7.94
C ILE A 335 -16.38 4.53 8.64
N LYS A 336 -17.18 3.78 7.88
CA LYS A 336 -18.24 2.93 8.45
C LYS A 336 -17.71 1.65 9.10
N PHE A 337 -16.70 1.02 8.51
CA PHE A 337 -16.24 -0.31 8.91
C PHE A 337 -15.11 -0.26 9.93
N TRP A 338 -14.39 0.86 10.04
CA TRP A 338 -13.32 1.04 11.01
C TRP A 338 -13.68 2.16 11.97
N ASP A 339 -13.61 1.91 13.28
CA ASP A 339 -13.97 2.89 14.32
C ASP A 339 -12.75 3.40 15.11
N ASN A 340 -11.53 3.20 14.60
CA ASN A 340 -10.31 3.48 15.36
C ASN A 340 -9.33 4.37 14.56
N LYS A 341 -9.00 5.53 15.15
CA LYS A 341 -8.09 6.53 14.58
C LYS A 341 -6.71 6.00 14.21
N PHE A 342 -6.19 5.01 14.94
CA PHE A 342 -4.89 4.41 14.64
C PHE A 342 -4.97 3.52 13.39
N ILE A 343 -6.11 2.87 13.14
CA ILE A 343 -6.32 2.09 11.91
C ILE A 343 -6.35 3.01 10.69
N TYR A 344 -7.02 4.17 10.79
CA TYR A 344 -6.97 5.20 9.74
C TYR A 344 -5.55 5.67 9.49
N LEU A 345 -4.77 5.90 10.55
CA LEU A 345 -3.38 6.34 10.42
C LEU A 345 -2.49 5.29 9.74
N ILE A 346 -2.65 4.00 10.10
CA ILE A 346 -1.94 2.90 9.43
C ILE A 346 -2.31 2.87 7.94
N TYR A 347 -3.60 2.97 7.61
CA TYR A 347 -4.05 2.97 6.22
C TYR A 347 -3.57 4.20 5.43
N LEU A 348 -3.56 5.38 6.05
CA LEU A 348 -3.03 6.59 5.42
C LEU A 348 -1.53 6.44 5.12
N SER A 349 -0.78 5.88 6.07
CA SER A 349 0.64 5.57 5.88
C SER A 349 0.87 4.60 4.73
N TYR A 350 -0.02 3.59 4.59
CA TYR A 350 -0.05 2.70 3.43
C TYR A 350 -0.25 3.45 2.12
N VAL A 351 -1.30 4.27 2.03
CA VAL A 351 -1.63 5.03 0.83
C VAL A 351 -0.46 5.92 0.41
N LEU A 352 0.24 6.57 1.35
CA LEU A 352 1.39 7.45 1.03
C LEU A 352 2.50 6.75 0.25
N TYR A 353 2.98 5.58 0.71
CA TYR A 353 4.02 4.87 -0.04
C TYR A 353 3.45 4.10 -1.23
N ALA A 354 2.21 3.61 -1.14
CA ALA A 354 1.57 2.85 -2.20
C ALA A 354 1.06 3.73 -3.36
N PHE A 355 1.04 5.06 -3.20
CA PHE A 355 0.73 6.00 -4.28
C PHE A 355 1.93 6.29 -5.18
N THR A 356 3.13 6.30 -4.60
CA THR A 356 4.40 6.58 -5.30
C THR A 356 5.06 5.32 -5.86
N ASN A 357 4.42 4.16 -5.66
CA ASN A 357 4.81 2.84 -6.11
C ASN A 357 3.55 2.09 -6.59
N PRO A 358 3.65 1.02 -7.39
CA PRO A 358 2.48 0.39 -7.99
C PRO A 358 1.75 -0.60 -7.05
N TYR A 359 1.43 -0.15 -5.83
CA TYR A 359 0.81 -0.99 -4.78
C TYR A 359 -0.59 -0.53 -4.37
N LEU A 360 -1.16 0.47 -5.05
CA LEU A 360 -2.58 0.79 -4.97
C LEU A 360 -3.36 0.06 -6.06
N PHE A 361 -4.63 -0.22 -5.78
CA PHE A 361 -5.53 -0.91 -6.71
C PHE A 361 -5.00 -2.28 -7.17
N ASP A 362 -4.45 -3.04 -6.22
CA ASP A 362 -3.89 -4.37 -6.48
C ASP A 362 -4.23 -5.37 -5.36
N THR A 363 -3.67 -6.57 -5.45
CA THR A 363 -3.80 -7.61 -4.43
C THR A 363 -3.18 -7.24 -3.08
N THR A 364 -2.15 -6.40 -3.06
CA THR A 364 -1.54 -5.88 -1.81
C THR A 364 -2.56 -5.03 -1.06
N ASN A 365 -3.25 -4.14 -1.78
CA ASN A 365 -4.27 -3.29 -1.20
C ASN A 365 -5.44 -4.11 -0.66
N ILE A 366 -5.90 -5.13 -1.38
CA ILE A 366 -6.96 -6.05 -0.90
C ILE A 366 -6.54 -6.68 0.44
N LEU A 367 -5.32 -7.20 0.51
CA LEU A 367 -4.78 -7.84 1.71
C LEU A 367 -4.69 -6.87 2.89
N VAL A 368 -4.22 -5.64 2.67
CA VAL A 368 -4.19 -4.59 3.69
C VAL A 368 -5.58 -4.30 4.24
N LEU A 369 -6.61 -4.21 3.39
CA LEU A 369 -7.98 -3.96 3.84
C LEU A 369 -8.52 -5.10 4.71
N ILE A 370 -8.23 -6.35 4.37
CA ILE A 370 -8.63 -7.53 5.15
C ILE A 370 -7.98 -7.49 6.54
N VAL A 371 -6.67 -7.21 6.59
CA VAL A 371 -5.89 -7.14 7.83
C VAL A 371 -6.39 -6.00 8.71
N LEU A 372 -6.55 -4.80 8.16
CA LEU A 372 -6.98 -3.63 8.93
C LEU A 372 -8.43 -3.73 9.40
N SER A 373 -9.34 -4.28 8.57
CA SER A 373 -10.73 -4.55 9.00
C SER A 373 -10.76 -5.58 10.14
N SER A 374 -9.88 -6.58 10.08
CA SER A 374 -9.73 -7.55 11.16
C SER A 374 -9.14 -6.93 12.42
N LEU A 375 -8.09 -6.13 12.29
CA LEU A 375 -7.44 -5.43 13.39
C LEU A 375 -8.42 -4.47 14.09
N SER A 376 -9.18 -3.69 13.33
CA SER A 376 -10.16 -2.73 13.86
C SER A 376 -11.17 -3.37 14.82
N LYS A 377 -11.74 -4.53 14.45
CA LYS A 377 -12.72 -5.23 15.31
C LYS A 377 -12.09 -5.94 16.52
N LEU A 378 -10.82 -6.33 16.45
CA LEU A 378 -10.11 -6.87 17.62
C LEU A 378 -9.94 -5.80 18.70
N TYR A 379 -9.57 -4.58 18.29
CA TYR A 379 -9.48 -3.43 19.19
C TYR A 379 -10.80 -3.07 19.86
N PHE A 380 -11.92 -3.18 19.15
CA PHE A 380 -13.25 -2.92 19.72
C PHE A 380 -13.63 -3.92 20.82
N LYS A 381 -13.24 -5.20 20.67
CA LYS A 381 -13.49 -6.24 21.69
C LYS A 381 -12.59 -6.08 22.91
N GLU A 382 -11.35 -5.66 22.73
CA GLU A 382 -10.40 -5.45 23.84
C GLU A 382 -10.70 -4.17 24.61
N GLY A 383 -11.16 -3.10 23.94
CA GLY A 383 -11.59 -1.85 24.57
C GLY A 383 -12.72 -2.02 25.60
N LYS A 384 -13.71 -2.87 25.28
CA LYS A 384 -14.79 -3.25 26.22
C LYS A 384 -14.29 -4.04 27.44
N ASN A 385 -13.17 -4.75 27.32
CA ASN A 385 -12.57 -5.49 28.43
C ASN A 385 -11.53 -4.65 29.20
N SER A 386 -10.92 -3.63 28.59
CA SER A 386 -9.91 -2.77 29.22
C SER A 386 -10.48 -1.58 29.98
N GLU A 387 -11.73 -1.19 29.75
CA GLU A 387 -12.44 -0.25 30.64
C GLU A 387 -12.67 -0.82 32.05
N SER A 388 -12.38 -2.11 32.26
CA SER A 388 -12.28 -2.70 33.61
C SER A 388 -10.89 -2.59 34.26
N LYS A 389 -9.88 -2.06 33.55
CA LYS A 389 -8.47 -2.02 34.00
C LYS A 389 -7.66 -0.81 33.48
N ILE A 390 -8.25 0.38 33.45
CA ILE A 390 -7.50 1.65 33.42
C ILE A 390 -7.86 2.46 34.64
#